data_AF-A0A3C0QMC5-F1
#
_entry.id   AF-A0A3C0QMC5-F1
#
_cell.length_a   1.000
_cell.length_b   1.000
_cell.length_c   1.000
_cell.angle_alpha   90.00
_cell.angle_beta   90.00
_cell.angle_gamma   90.00
#
_symmetry.space_group_name_H-M   'P 1'
#
loop_
_entity.id
_entity.type
_entity.pdbx_description
1 polymer ?
#
loop_
_entity_poly.entity_id
_entity_poly.type
_entity_poly.pdbx_seq_one_letter_code
_entity_poly.pdbx_strand_id
1 'polypeptide(L)'
;MVSPQKKNIFIYTIFSGICQDIPTNSGTKGEISMPEFYPAEQVKKLFRLEIEYSAIESTAIPYDESLKDQRYTVTPEDLLIFLEKLYHCEYSLEKIFNEWIDPLLNIIEFDIEQTTYIEGLPNFNDVYGHIMFWNFDDFFEYFEEKDKDEFSSLLEENIKYLKTFTKNEKLPVEQRKYDPWEKEKFIRYWNDNRLKFADNEVKELYRRFVNELCEEGNTTALKIKAYACYGGNELFPCDWDISCSCLTKLLEKDVDPYYATSLGYIYYYGRCNNGIPEYEKAFYYFSIGSAGEITEAKYKIADMFMNGYGVPESKEIAYHIVSKLYNQLLRQFQNGNFNCNFADVAFRMGKYNDVRRKEAYKYYLLAEYAIHMRMLYYDWYGDESVASRIHEALEKIQKELKPKNHAYLHFSDLEKILEYAQYPLMVEIKPLENGKYSLIFSTYPKGRNNMLVVLPEIGFCGTMGEIVLKFKPTVPLNEKNIDEPIIFTFQNGNVLFFRDEEVASFHGEFTMVNPKVTCSKKYHMATVVFQTGGKQYDYFCDIAGISAGDKVIVNSPYHGETEVTVIKISEKSETELILPLEKYKSILRKA
;
A
#
# COMPACT_ATOMS: atom_id res chain seq x y z
N MET A 1 9.68 -29.89 33.00
CA MET A 1 11.10 -30.15 32.68
C MET A 1 11.34 -29.65 31.28
N VAL A 2 11.86 -28.42 31.18
CA VAL A 2 11.95 -27.61 29.96
C VAL A 2 13.39 -27.69 29.46
N SER A 3 13.56 -28.03 28.18
CA SER A 3 14.83 -28.00 27.46
C SER A 3 14.98 -26.64 26.77
N PRO A 4 16.08 -25.90 26.95
CA PRO A 4 16.35 -24.69 26.18
C PRO A 4 17.00 -25.06 24.84
N GLN A 5 16.37 -24.62 23.74
CA GLN A 5 16.96 -24.61 22.40
C GLN A 5 18.13 -23.63 22.35
N LYS A 6 19.26 -24.11 21.78
CA LYS A 6 20.45 -23.33 21.46
C LYS A 6 20.11 -22.21 20.48
N LYS A 7 20.43 -20.97 20.83
CA LYS A 7 20.48 -19.82 19.91
C LYS A 7 21.80 -19.88 19.15
N ASN A 8 21.72 -20.04 17.83
CA ASN A 8 22.79 -19.66 16.91
C ASN A 8 22.70 -18.14 16.71
N ILE A 9 23.76 -17.41 17.03
CA ILE A 9 23.92 -16.01 16.64
C ILE A 9 25.01 -16.01 15.57
N PHE A 10 24.60 -15.90 14.31
CA PHE A 10 25.45 -15.53 13.19
C PHE A 10 25.18 -14.06 12.89
N ILE A 11 26.27 -13.32 12.69
CA ILE A 11 26.30 -11.91 12.29
C ILE A 11 25.56 -11.78 10.95
N TYR A 12 24.46 -11.03 10.95
CA TYR A 12 23.84 -10.54 9.74
C TYR A 12 24.21 -9.07 9.59
N THR A 13 24.71 -8.75 8.40
CA THR A 13 24.56 -7.45 7.75
C THR A 13 23.16 -6.91 8.02
N ILE A 14 23.07 -5.77 8.71
CA ILE A 14 21.83 -5.02 8.83
C ILE A 14 22.15 -3.59 8.43
N PHE A 15 21.94 -3.25 7.16
CA PHE A 15 21.28 -2.00 6.79
C PHE A 15 20.56 -2.12 5.43
N SER A 16 19.32 -1.64 5.46
CA SER A 16 18.41 -1.31 4.35
C SER A 16 17.68 -2.44 3.61
N GLY A 17 16.35 -2.33 3.63
CA GLY A 17 15.53 -2.84 2.55
C GLY A 17 15.70 -1.98 1.30
N ILE A 18 15.36 -2.60 0.17
CA ILE A 18 15.43 -2.14 -1.23
C ILE A 18 16.75 -2.52 -1.95
N CYS A 19 16.88 -3.79 -2.38
CA CYS A 19 16.98 -4.19 -3.80
C CYS A 19 17.32 -5.68 -3.99
N GLN A 20 16.44 -6.34 -4.75
CA GLN A 20 16.55 -7.47 -5.68
C GLN A 20 17.76 -8.44 -5.68
N ASP A 21 17.41 -9.73 -5.63
CA ASP A 21 18.02 -10.91 -6.27
C ASP A 21 19.50 -10.85 -6.69
N ILE A 22 20.37 -11.53 -5.93
CA ILE A 22 21.70 -11.97 -6.38
C ILE A 22 21.74 -13.51 -6.37
N PRO A 23 22.27 -14.18 -7.42
CA PRO A 23 22.21 -15.63 -7.56
C PRO A 23 23.20 -16.32 -6.62
N THR A 24 22.74 -17.36 -5.93
CA THR A 24 23.61 -18.29 -5.19
C THR A 24 24.46 -19.11 -6.17
N ASN A 25 25.72 -18.76 -6.33
CA ASN A 25 26.72 -19.69 -6.87
C ASN A 25 28.11 -19.38 -6.30
N SER A 26 28.56 -20.22 -5.37
CA SER A 26 29.83 -20.96 -5.47
C SER A 26 30.09 -21.71 -4.16
N GLY A 27 30.40 -22.99 -4.30
CA GLY A 27 30.77 -23.85 -3.19
C GLY A 27 32.23 -23.66 -2.82
N THR A 28 32.47 -23.16 -1.62
CA THR A 28 33.68 -23.42 -0.84
C THR A 28 33.25 -23.48 0.63
N LYS A 29 33.45 -24.64 1.28
CA LYS A 29 33.38 -24.74 2.74
C LYS A 29 34.59 -23.99 3.30
N GLY A 30 34.44 -22.69 3.55
CA GLY A 30 35.39 -21.95 4.38
C GLY A 30 35.34 -22.51 5.80
N GLU A 31 36.50 -22.82 6.38
CA GLU A 31 36.62 -23.06 7.81
C GLU A 31 36.11 -21.83 8.55
N ILE A 32 35.16 -22.02 9.46
CA ILE A 32 34.62 -20.94 10.29
C ILE A 32 35.68 -20.68 11.37
N SER A 33 36.50 -19.64 11.21
CA SER A 33 37.35 -19.17 12.30
C SER A 33 36.47 -18.62 13.42
N MET A 34 36.82 -18.90 14.67
CA MET A 34 36.12 -18.28 15.80
C MET A 34 36.44 -16.78 15.81
N PRO A 35 35.48 -15.89 16.15
CA PRO A 35 35.76 -14.46 16.21
C PRO A 35 36.94 -14.19 17.16
N GLU A 36 37.83 -13.31 16.74
CA GLU A 36 39.00 -12.91 17.50
C GLU A 36 38.64 -11.79 18.48
N PHE A 37 39.20 -11.84 19.67
CA PHE A 37 39.09 -10.80 20.69
C PHE A 37 40.45 -10.14 20.90
N TYR A 38 40.47 -8.81 20.86
CA TYR A 38 41.67 -8.01 21.11
C TYR A 38 41.56 -7.32 22.48
N PRO A 39 42.62 -7.34 23.32
CA PRO A 39 42.60 -6.64 24.61
C PRO A 39 42.30 -5.15 24.46
N ALA A 40 41.42 -4.59 25.29
CA ALA A 40 40.96 -3.21 25.16
C ALA A 40 42.08 -2.16 25.12
N GLU A 41 43.16 -2.37 25.88
CA GLU A 41 44.33 -1.49 25.86
C GLU A 41 45.07 -1.48 24.51
N GLN A 42 45.08 -2.60 23.78
CA GLN A 42 45.68 -2.67 22.44
C GLN A 42 44.79 -1.95 21.42
N VAL A 43 43.47 -2.22 21.46
CA VAL A 43 42.49 -1.53 20.59
C VAL A 43 42.52 -0.02 20.84
N LYS A 44 42.64 0.43 22.09
CA LYS A 44 42.79 1.84 22.45
C LYS A 44 44.02 2.49 21.82
N LYS A 45 45.17 1.81 21.85
CA LYS A 45 46.41 2.30 21.24
C LYS A 45 46.30 2.36 19.72
N LEU A 46 45.65 1.37 19.11
CA LEU A 46 45.35 1.37 17.68
C LEU A 46 44.48 2.59 17.31
N PHE A 47 43.42 2.83 18.08
CA PHE A 47 42.53 4.00 17.92
C PHE A 47 43.23 5.35 18.10
N ARG A 48 44.39 5.36 18.74
CA ARG A 48 45.20 6.58 18.95
C ARG A 48 46.35 6.69 17.95
N LEU A 49 46.43 5.83 16.94
CA LEU A 49 47.58 5.75 16.02
C LEU A 49 48.91 5.61 16.79
N GLU A 50 48.89 4.99 17.98
CA GLU A 50 50.11 4.73 18.76
C GLU A 50 50.80 3.44 18.30
N ILE A 51 50.03 2.52 17.72
CA ILE A 51 50.48 1.26 17.15
C ILE A 51 49.75 0.99 15.83
N GLU A 52 50.36 0.14 15.00
CA GLU A 52 49.82 -0.38 13.74
C GLU A 52 49.07 -1.70 14.01
N TYR A 53 48.08 -2.06 13.17
CA TYR A 53 47.32 -3.30 13.35
C TYR A 53 48.22 -4.53 13.23
N SER A 54 49.18 -4.49 12.31
CA SER A 54 50.21 -5.53 12.17
C SER A 54 51.02 -5.78 13.46
N ALA A 55 51.05 -4.82 14.39
CA ALA A 55 51.70 -4.98 15.70
C ALA A 55 50.82 -5.68 16.75
N ILE A 56 49.50 -5.77 16.55
CA ILE A 56 48.55 -6.38 17.49
C ILE A 56 47.90 -7.66 16.98
N GLU A 57 48.03 -8.01 15.70
CA GLU A 57 47.47 -9.23 15.09
C GLU A 57 47.81 -10.49 15.93
N SER A 58 49.07 -10.60 16.38
CA SER A 58 49.53 -11.70 17.24
C SER A 58 48.98 -11.71 18.68
N THR A 59 48.24 -10.68 19.07
CA THR A 59 47.64 -10.53 20.42
C THR A 59 46.18 -10.97 20.48
N ALA A 60 45.60 -11.37 19.34
CA ALA A 60 44.26 -11.94 19.25
C ALA A 60 44.14 -13.18 20.14
N ILE A 61 43.05 -13.24 20.91
CA ILE A 61 42.65 -14.43 21.65
C ILE A 61 41.27 -14.90 21.17
N PRO A 62 40.95 -16.21 21.28
CA PRO A 62 39.63 -16.69 20.90
C PRO A 62 38.53 -16.00 21.72
N TYR A 63 37.47 -15.53 21.06
CA TYR A 63 36.35 -14.87 21.74
C TYR A 63 35.61 -15.81 22.70
N ASP A 64 35.27 -15.29 23.88
CA ASP A 64 34.46 -15.93 24.91
C ASP A 64 33.42 -14.92 25.43
N GLU A 65 32.19 -15.35 25.69
CA GLU A 65 31.09 -14.48 26.13
C GLU A 65 31.39 -13.77 27.46
N SER A 66 32.24 -14.34 28.31
CA SER A 66 32.72 -13.71 29.55
C SER A 66 33.65 -12.50 29.32
N LEU A 67 34.17 -12.34 28.10
CA LEU A 67 35.02 -11.21 27.70
C LEU A 67 34.21 -10.02 27.17
N LYS A 68 32.89 -10.15 27.05
CA LYS A 68 32.01 -9.09 26.50
C LYS A 68 32.21 -7.74 27.19
N ASP A 69 32.27 -7.74 28.53
CA ASP A 69 32.44 -6.52 29.33
C ASP A 69 33.88 -5.98 29.34
N GLN A 70 34.84 -6.73 28.76
CA GLN A 70 36.25 -6.34 28.65
C GLN A 70 36.58 -5.71 27.29
N ARG A 71 35.58 -5.53 26.43
CA ARG A 71 35.75 -4.91 25.12
C ARG A 71 36.05 -3.42 25.24
N TYR A 72 36.85 -2.92 24.31
CA TYR A 72 37.07 -1.50 24.18
C TYR A 72 35.76 -0.81 23.73
N THR A 73 35.30 0.16 24.52
CA THR A 73 34.18 1.02 24.13
C THR A 73 34.75 2.33 23.62
N VAL A 74 34.52 2.63 22.35
CA VAL A 74 34.95 3.90 21.74
C VAL A 74 34.14 5.04 22.32
N THR A 75 34.78 6.17 22.60
CA THR A 75 34.12 7.42 23.01
C THR A 75 34.15 8.46 21.88
N PRO A 76 33.26 9.47 21.91
CA PRO A 76 33.34 10.60 20.98
C PRO A 76 34.73 11.27 20.99
N GLU A 77 35.36 11.39 22.15
CA GLU A 77 36.72 11.93 22.29
C GLU A 77 37.77 11.05 21.61
N ASP A 78 37.70 9.73 21.77
CA ASP A 78 38.64 8.82 21.11
C ASP A 78 38.50 8.89 19.58
N LEU A 79 37.27 8.94 19.05
CA LEU A 79 37.02 9.12 17.62
C LEU A 79 37.50 10.47 17.11
N LEU A 80 37.32 11.54 17.87
CA LEU A 80 37.81 12.86 17.47
C LEU A 80 39.34 12.88 17.38
N ILE A 81 40.02 12.32 18.39
CA ILE A 81 41.49 12.20 18.38
C ILE A 81 41.96 11.37 17.19
N PHE A 82 41.29 10.25 16.90
CA PHE A 82 41.60 9.40 15.75
C PHE A 82 41.55 10.20 14.44
N LEU A 83 40.44 10.89 14.19
CA LEU A 83 40.24 11.70 12.98
C LEU A 83 41.25 12.85 12.88
N GLU A 84 41.52 13.58 13.97
CA GLU A 84 42.49 14.67 13.99
C GLU A 84 43.92 14.17 13.74
N LYS A 85 44.29 13.00 14.27
CA LYS A 85 45.60 12.39 13.99
C LYS A 85 45.72 11.91 12.55
N LEU A 86 44.66 11.31 11.98
CA LEU A 86 44.62 10.95 10.57
C LEU A 86 44.80 12.18 9.67
N TYR A 87 44.13 13.28 9.99
CA TYR A 87 44.20 14.52 9.22
C TYR A 87 45.62 15.12 9.18
N HIS A 88 46.43 14.89 10.22
CA HIS A 88 47.80 15.39 10.31
C HIS A 88 48.89 14.37 9.96
N CYS A 89 48.53 13.12 9.66
CA CYS A 89 49.52 12.08 9.38
C CYS A 89 50.04 12.15 7.93
N GLU A 90 51.27 11.67 7.72
CA GLU A 90 51.87 11.62 6.38
C GLU A 90 51.67 10.27 5.67
N TYR A 91 50.96 9.32 6.28
CA TYR A 91 50.77 7.96 5.75
C TYR A 91 50.06 7.95 4.38
N SER A 92 50.30 6.90 3.58
CA SER A 92 49.56 6.68 2.33
C SER A 92 48.13 6.22 2.63
N LEU A 93 47.19 6.44 1.71
CA LEU A 93 45.80 5.97 1.85
C LEU A 93 45.74 4.45 2.03
N GLU A 94 46.53 3.70 1.26
CA GLU A 94 46.68 2.25 1.40
C GLU A 94 47.11 1.85 2.82
N LYS A 95 48.10 2.55 3.38
CA LYS A 95 48.55 2.28 4.75
C LYS A 95 47.47 2.63 5.77
N ILE A 96 46.78 3.76 5.59
CA ILE A 96 45.68 4.18 6.47
C ILE A 96 44.58 3.12 6.50
N PHE A 97 44.19 2.63 5.33
CA PHE A 97 43.16 1.62 5.17
C PHE A 97 43.54 0.31 5.87
N ASN A 98 44.69 -0.26 5.49
CA ASN A 98 45.11 -1.58 5.96
C ASN A 98 45.46 -1.64 7.45
N GLU A 99 46.05 -0.57 7.99
CA GLU A 99 46.54 -0.58 9.38
C GLU A 99 45.54 -0.02 10.39
N TRP A 100 44.51 0.72 9.94
CA TRP A 100 43.53 1.31 10.86
C TRP A 100 42.09 1.14 10.42
N ILE A 101 41.70 1.52 9.19
CA ILE A 101 40.28 1.53 8.82
C ILE A 101 39.69 0.12 8.80
N ASP A 102 40.20 -0.78 7.94
CA ASP A 102 39.69 -2.14 7.81
C ASP A 102 39.77 -2.94 9.13
N PRO A 103 40.89 -2.91 9.88
CA PRO A 103 40.94 -3.56 11.19
C PRO A 103 39.91 -3.02 12.18
N LEU A 104 39.71 -1.70 12.28
CA LEU A 104 38.77 -1.12 13.24
C LEU A 104 37.32 -1.39 12.89
N LEU A 105 36.99 -1.55 11.61
CA LEU A 105 35.65 -2.02 11.16
C LEU A 105 35.37 -3.45 11.63
N ASN A 106 36.40 -4.28 11.73
CA ASN A 106 36.29 -5.69 12.12
C ASN A 106 36.42 -5.94 13.64
N ILE A 107 37.15 -5.09 14.36
CA ILE A 107 37.43 -5.26 15.80
C ILE A 107 36.32 -4.70 16.70
N ILE A 108 35.70 -3.59 16.30
CA ILE A 108 34.78 -2.84 17.18
C ILE A 108 33.34 -3.31 16.94
N GLU A 109 32.79 -3.99 17.95
CA GLU A 109 31.36 -4.34 17.98
C GLU A 109 30.52 -3.20 18.58
N PHE A 110 29.34 -2.98 17.99
CA PHE A 110 28.39 -1.98 18.45
C PHE A 110 27.52 -2.48 19.60
N ASP A 111 27.35 -1.63 20.61
CA ASP A 111 26.34 -1.85 21.63
C ASP A 111 24.96 -1.38 21.13
N ILE A 112 24.04 -2.32 20.91
CA ILE A 112 22.72 -2.05 20.34
C ILE A 112 21.78 -1.41 21.39
N GLU A 113 22.15 -1.43 22.67
CA GLU A 113 21.24 -1.03 23.77
C GLU A 113 21.34 0.46 24.19
N GLN A 114 22.15 1.28 23.52
CA GLN A 114 22.24 2.71 23.86
C GLN A 114 20.97 3.47 23.43
N THR A 115 20.09 3.72 24.40
CA THR A 115 18.90 4.55 24.20
C THR A 115 19.26 6.04 24.16
N THR A 116 18.72 6.76 23.17
CA THR A 116 18.82 8.22 23.09
C THR A 116 17.78 8.90 23.99
N TYR A 117 18.02 10.16 24.31
CA TYR A 117 17.05 10.99 25.05
C TYR A 117 15.73 11.18 24.28
N ILE A 118 15.80 11.28 22.95
CA ILE A 118 14.64 11.23 22.06
C ILE A 118 14.84 10.07 21.09
N GLU A 119 13.92 9.12 21.15
CA GLU A 119 13.89 7.95 20.27
C GLU A 119 13.95 8.38 18.79
N GLY A 120 14.77 7.68 18.00
CA GLY A 120 14.97 7.97 16.58
C GLY A 120 16.02 9.03 16.24
N LEU A 121 16.48 9.84 17.21
CA LEU A 121 17.71 10.60 17.02
C LEU A 121 18.92 9.67 17.08
N PRO A 122 20.00 9.94 16.32
CA PRO A 122 21.22 9.14 16.38
C PRO A 122 21.89 9.19 17.75
N ASN A 123 22.31 8.03 18.27
CA ASN A 123 23.25 7.93 19.40
C ASN A 123 24.71 7.94 18.88
N PHE A 124 25.69 7.88 19.78
CA PHE A 124 27.10 7.86 19.36
C PHE A 124 27.45 6.63 18.50
N ASN A 125 26.86 5.46 18.77
CA ASN A 125 27.08 4.27 17.95
C ASN A 125 26.59 4.46 16.51
N ASP A 126 25.47 5.17 16.33
CA ASP A 126 24.97 5.55 15.01
C ASP A 126 25.93 6.51 14.29
N VAL A 127 26.46 7.50 15.01
CA VAL A 127 27.44 8.49 14.50
C VAL A 127 28.74 7.81 14.09
N TYR A 128 29.28 6.96 14.97
CA TYR A 128 30.46 6.15 14.69
C TYR A 128 30.22 5.27 13.46
N GLY A 129 29.06 4.60 13.40
CA GLY A 129 28.65 3.79 12.26
C GLY A 129 28.63 4.60 10.97
N HIS A 130 28.05 5.79 10.98
CA HIS A 130 28.02 6.68 9.83
C HIS A 130 29.43 7.08 9.36
N ILE A 131 30.31 7.49 10.28
CA ILE A 131 31.66 7.93 9.93
C ILE A 131 32.51 6.75 9.42
N MET A 132 32.52 5.63 10.14
CA MET A 132 33.42 4.52 9.85
C MET A 132 32.92 3.64 8.70
N PHE A 133 31.62 3.30 8.67
CA PHE A 133 31.08 2.34 7.70
C PHE A 133 30.45 2.98 6.47
N TRP A 134 29.98 4.22 6.55
CA TRP A 134 29.42 4.87 5.36
C TRP A 134 30.46 5.81 4.76
N ASN A 135 31.00 6.73 5.55
CA ASN A 135 31.90 7.73 4.99
C ASN A 135 33.27 7.15 4.61
N PHE A 136 33.87 6.29 5.45
CA PHE A 136 35.17 5.69 5.13
C PHE A 136 35.07 4.46 4.23
N ASP A 137 34.15 3.52 4.48
CA ASP A 137 34.00 2.35 3.59
C ASP A 137 33.70 2.78 2.15
N ASP A 138 32.73 3.69 1.93
CA ASP A 138 32.41 4.21 0.59
C ASP A 138 33.61 4.94 -0.03
N PHE A 139 34.41 5.65 0.76
CA PHE A 139 35.62 6.31 0.27
C PHE A 139 36.68 5.30 -0.16
N PHE A 140 36.87 4.24 0.64
CA PHE A 140 37.88 3.22 0.41
C PHE A 140 37.44 2.12 -0.56
N GLU A 141 36.17 2.03 -0.93
CA GLU A 141 35.72 1.14 -2.01
C GLU A 141 36.37 1.50 -3.36
N TYR A 142 36.75 2.78 -3.55
CA TYR A 142 37.36 3.30 -4.78
C TYR A 142 38.67 4.08 -4.55
N PHE A 143 39.46 3.75 -3.52
CA PHE A 143 40.62 4.58 -3.13
C PHE A 143 41.73 4.69 -4.18
N GLU A 144 41.81 3.75 -5.13
CA GLU A 144 42.78 3.82 -6.25
C GLU A 144 42.52 5.03 -7.17
N GLU A 145 41.30 5.58 -7.17
CA GLU A 145 40.89 6.76 -7.95
C GLU A 145 40.85 8.05 -7.10
N LYS A 146 41.22 7.97 -5.81
CA LYS A 146 41.10 9.04 -4.83
C LYS A 146 42.46 9.62 -4.45
N ASP A 147 42.48 10.90 -4.11
CA ASP A 147 43.68 11.56 -3.63
C ASP A 147 43.60 11.98 -2.14
N LYS A 148 44.73 12.44 -1.61
CA LYS A 148 44.84 12.88 -0.22
C LYS A 148 44.03 14.13 0.09
N ASP A 149 43.73 14.97 -0.90
CA ASP A 149 42.99 16.21 -0.69
C ASP A 149 41.49 15.89 -0.51
N GLU A 150 40.96 14.93 -1.27
CA GLU A 150 39.61 14.40 -1.05
C GLU A 150 39.46 13.74 0.32
N PHE A 151 40.44 12.92 0.73
CA PHE A 151 40.42 12.30 2.07
C PHE A 151 40.52 13.34 3.18
N SER A 152 41.36 14.37 3.01
CA SER A 152 41.49 15.48 3.98
C SER A 152 40.18 16.25 4.11
N SER A 153 39.48 16.50 3.01
CA SER A 153 38.17 17.17 3.00
C SER A 153 37.12 16.34 3.76
N LEU A 154 37.08 15.02 3.53
CA LEU A 154 36.21 14.10 4.25
C LEU A 154 36.49 14.10 5.76
N LEU A 155 37.77 14.11 6.15
CA LEU A 155 38.18 14.19 7.56
C LEU A 155 37.75 15.52 8.19
N GLU A 156 37.91 16.66 7.51
CA GLU A 156 37.46 17.96 8.01
C GLU A 156 35.95 17.98 8.27
N GLU A 157 35.17 17.41 7.35
CA GLU A 157 33.71 17.30 7.48
C GLU A 157 33.33 16.42 8.68
N ASN A 158 33.93 15.23 8.81
CA ASN A 158 33.68 14.32 9.93
C ASN A 158 34.13 14.90 11.28
N ILE A 159 35.27 15.59 11.34
CA ILE A 159 35.76 16.29 12.54
C ILE A 159 34.77 17.39 12.95
N LYS A 160 34.32 18.20 12.00
CA LYS A 160 33.35 19.28 12.25
C LYS A 160 32.01 18.71 12.71
N TYR A 161 31.56 17.63 12.09
CA TYR A 161 30.33 16.93 12.47
C TYR A 161 30.42 16.41 13.90
N LEU A 162 31.45 15.64 14.23
CA LEU A 162 31.64 15.05 15.56
C LEU A 162 31.78 16.12 16.64
N LYS A 163 32.51 17.22 16.40
CA LYS A 163 32.58 18.38 17.31
C LYS A 163 31.21 19.00 17.56
N THR A 164 30.35 19.06 16.53
CA THR A 164 28.98 19.57 16.65
C THR A 164 28.12 18.61 17.45
N PHE A 165 28.21 17.30 17.17
CA PHE A 165 27.51 16.24 17.89
C PHE A 165 27.84 16.26 19.40
N THR A 166 29.11 16.25 19.78
CA THR A 166 29.53 16.29 21.20
C THR A 166 29.09 17.59 21.89
N LYS A 167 29.03 18.71 21.16
CA LYS A 167 28.51 19.97 21.72
C LYS A 167 27.00 19.90 21.94
N ASN A 168 26.26 19.27 21.02
CA ASN A 168 24.81 19.13 21.09
C ASN A 168 24.35 18.33 22.31
N GLU A 169 25.12 17.33 22.76
CA GLU A 169 24.77 16.52 23.95
C GLU A 169 24.52 17.39 25.20
N LYS A 170 25.17 18.55 25.29
CA LYS A 170 25.06 19.48 26.43
C LYS A 170 23.94 20.51 26.26
N LEU A 171 23.25 20.52 25.12
CA LEU A 171 22.22 21.49 24.78
C LEU A 171 20.81 20.86 24.85
N PRO A 172 19.80 21.65 25.22
CA PRO A 172 18.40 21.30 24.97
C PRO A 172 18.15 21.01 23.47
N VAL A 173 17.26 20.07 23.18
CA VAL A 173 16.99 19.54 21.83
C VAL A 173 16.70 20.64 20.82
N GLU A 174 15.91 21.64 21.21
CA GLU A 174 15.52 22.76 20.36
C GLU A 174 16.69 23.64 19.94
N GLN A 175 17.78 23.66 20.73
CA GLN A 175 18.99 24.47 20.49
C GLN A 175 20.09 23.69 19.77
N ARG A 176 19.93 22.38 19.58
CA ARG A 176 20.90 21.53 18.89
C ARG A 176 20.94 21.84 17.39
N LYS A 177 22.12 21.67 16.81
CA LYS A 177 22.34 21.78 15.36
C LYS A 177 22.53 20.40 14.76
N TYR A 178 21.59 19.99 13.92
CA TYR A 178 21.60 18.65 13.34
C TYR A 178 22.19 18.66 11.95
N ASP A 179 23.01 17.67 11.66
CA ASP A 179 23.47 17.36 10.32
C ASP A 179 22.31 16.83 9.45
N PRO A 180 22.27 17.09 8.12
CA PRO A 180 21.24 16.56 7.24
C PRO A 180 21.03 15.04 7.37
N TRP A 181 22.08 14.25 7.58
CA TRP A 181 21.95 12.81 7.79
C TRP A 181 21.16 12.47 9.06
N GLU A 182 21.42 13.18 10.16
CA GLU A 182 20.70 12.97 11.43
C GLU A 182 19.21 13.29 11.28
N LYS A 183 18.91 14.40 10.59
CA LYS A 183 17.54 14.81 10.30
C LYS A 183 16.84 13.76 9.44
N GLU A 184 17.51 13.27 8.39
CA GLU A 184 16.92 12.29 7.47
C GLU A 184 16.67 10.95 8.18
N LYS A 185 17.64 10.48 8.97
CA LYS A 185 17.49 9.27 9.79
C LYS A 185 16.32 9.39 10.74
N PHE A 186 16.16 10.55 11.39
CA PHE A 186 15.04 10.83 12.29
C PHE A 186 13.68 10.78 11.58
N ILE A 187 13.52 11.44 10.43
CA ILE A 187 12.23 11.45 9.73
C ILE A 187 11.90 10.10 9.09
N ARG A 188 12.91 9.28 8.77
CA ARG A 188 12.71 7.89 8.32
C ARG A 188 12.30 6.98 9.47
N TYR A 189 12.88 7.19 10.65
CA TYR A 189 12.51 6.48 11.87
C TYR A 189 11.04 6.75 12.22
N TRP A 190 10.66 8.02 12.28
CA TRP A 190 9.31 8.46 12.65
C TRP A 190 8.34 8.47 11.46
N ASN A 191 8.16 7.31 10.82
CA ASN A 191 7.14 7.15 9.77
C ASN A 191 5.71 7.30 10.33
N ASP A 192 4.72 7.42 9.43
CA ASP A 192 3.31 7.63 9.77
C ASP A 192 2.73 6.64 10.79
N ASN A 193 3.26 5.41 10.89
CA ASN A 193 2.79 4.43 11.87
C ASN A 193 3.29 4.74 13.28
N ARG A 194 4.53 5.21 13.42
CA ARG A 194 5.13 5.56 14.72
C ARG A 194 4.72 6.94 15.19
N LEU A 195 4.63 7.89 14.25
CA LEU A 195 4.33 9.30 14.52
C LEU A 195 2.94 9.50 15.18
N LYS A 196 2.01 8.57 14.98
CA LYS A 196 0.70 8.54 15.67
C LYS A 196 0.81 8.45 17.19
N PHE A 197 1.89 7.84 17.70
CA PHE A 197 2.13 7.62 19.13
C PHE A 197 3.21 8.55 19.69
N ALA A 198 3.80 9.39 18.84
CA ALA A 198 4.79 10.38 19.23
C ALA A 198 4.16 11.46 20.12
N ASP A 199 4.94 11.95 21.08
CA ASP A 199 4.58 13.14 21.84
C ASP A 199 4.72 14.42 20.98
N ASN A 200 4.33 15.55 21.57
CA ASN A 200 4.36 16.84 20.87
C ASN A 200 5.80 17.29 20.56
N GLU A 201 6.79 16.95 21.39
CA GLU A 201 8.18 17.35 21.16
C GLU A 201 8.75 16.66 19.92
N VAL A 202 8.53 15.35 19.78
CA VAL A 202 8.90 14.57 18.60
C VAL A 202 8.19 15.07 17.35
N LYS A 203 6.88 15.35 17.43
CA LYS A 203 6.09 15.86 16.31
C LYS A 203 6.59 17.22 15.81
N GLU A 204 6.94 18.11 16.73
CA GLU A 204 7.50 19.41 16.42
C GLU A 204 8.88 19.31 15.77
N LEU A 205 9.74 18.44 16.30
CA LEU A 205 11.06 18.18 15.73
C LEU A 205 10.97 17.55 14.33
N TYR A 206 10.07 16.58 14.15
CA TYR A 206 9.78 15.95 12.86
C TYR A 206 9.37 16.99 11.83
N ARG A 207 8.39 17.84 12.18
CA ARG A 207 7.90 18.90 11.30
C ARG A 207 9.01 19.86 10.89
N ARG A 208 9.85 20.27 11.86
CA ARG A 208 11.01 21.13 11.60
C ARG A 208 11.99 20.46 10.64
N PHE A 209 12.40 19.22 10.90
CA PHE A 209 13.38 18.51 10.06
C PHE A 209 12.88 18.28 8.64
N VAL A 210 11.61 17.89 8.46
CA VAL A 210 11.01 17.78 7.12
C VAL A 210 11.07 19.11 6.38
N ASN A 211 10.76 20.23 7.05
CA ASN A 211 10.80 21.55 6.42
C ASN A 211 12.22 21.96 6.01
N GLU A 212 13.19 21.87 6.91
CA GLU A 212 14.60 22.20 6.64
C GLU A 212 15.16 21.33 5.50
N LEU A 213 14.95 20.01 5.56
CA LEU A 213 15.40 19.08 4.52
C LEU A 213 14.72 19.33 3.16
N CYS A 214 13.46 19.79 3.13
CA CYS A 214 12.80 20.21 1.90
C CYS A 214 13.44 21.45 1.26
N GLU A 215 13.93 22.39 2.07
CA GLU A 215 14.66 23.58 1.59
C GLU A 215 16.00 23.16 0.97
N GLU A 216 16.65 22.15 1.55
CA GLU A 216 17.87 21.52 1.06
C GLU A 216 17.66 20.60 -0.16
N GLY A 217 16.40 20.37 -0.56
CA GLY A 217 16.06 19.53 -1.71
C GLY A 217 16.24 18.02 -1.47
N ASN A 218 16.18 17.58 -0.21
CA ASN A 218 16.25 16.17 0.18
C ASN A 218 15.03 15.40 -0.34
N THR A 219 15.26 14.30 -1.07
CA THR A 219 14.22 13.50 -1.72
C THR A 219 13.23 12.90 -0.72
N THR A 220 13.72 12.40 0.42
CA THR A 220 12.88 11.78 1.46
C THR A 220 11.93 12.79 2.06
N ALA A 221 12.44 13.96 2.45
CA ALA A 221 11.63 15.03 3.02
C ALA A 221 10.62 15.59 2.00
N LEU A 222 11.06 15.81 0.75
CA LEU A 222 10.17 16.24 -0.34
C LEU A 222 9.00 15.26 -0.53
N LYS A 223 9.26 13.95 -0.52
CA LYS A 223 8.23 12.91 -0.64
C LYS A 223 7.25 12.95 0.55
N ILE A 224 7.77 13.01 1.77
CA ILE A 224 6.95 13.11 2.99
C ILE A 224 6.04 14.33 2.91
N LYS A 225 6.62 15.51 2.67
CA LYS A 225 5.89 16.78 2.62
C LYS A 225 4.88 16.83 1.47
N ALA A 226 5.25 16.30 0.29
CA ALA A 226 4.37 16.20 -0.87
C ALA A 226 3.05 15.49 -0.53
N TYR A 227 3.14 14.27 0.01
CA TYR A 227 1.95 13.45 0.28
C TYR A 227 1.22 13.85 1.57
N ALA A 228 1.95 14.35 2.57
CA ALA A 228 1.33 14.94 3.76
C ALA A 228 0.44 16.14 3.38
N CYS A 229 0.92 17.07 2.56
CA CYS A 229 0.13 18.20 2.09
C CYS A 229 -0.90 17.82 1.02
N TYR A 230 -0.75 16.71 0.30
CA TYR A 230 -1.74 16.26 -0.69
C TYR A 230 -3.09 15.93 -0.04
N GLY A 231 -3.10 15.14 1.04
CA GLY A 231 -4.33 14.79 1.78
C GLY A 231 -4.60 15.67 2.99
N GLY A 232 -3.56 16.29 3.55
CA GLY A 232 -3.55 16.85 4.88
C GLY A 232 -3.39 15.76 5.95
N ASN A 233 -2.63 16.07 7.01
CA ASN A 233 -2.52 15.29 8.22
C ASN A 233 -2.37 16.23 9.44
N GLU A 234 -2.12 15.66 10.62
CA GLU A 234 -1.98 16.41 11.88
C GLU A 234 -0.86 17.46 11.84
N LEU A 235 0.25 17.16 11.17
CA LEU A 235 1.44 18.03 11.17
C LEU A 235 1.47 19.01 9.99
N PHE A 236 0.90 18.59 8.87
CA PHE A 236 0.88 19.34 7.62
C PHE A 236 -0.55 19.39 7.11
N PRO A 237 -1.22 20.56 7.16
CA PRO A 237 -2.55 20.69 6.60
C PRO A 237 -2.55 20.43 5.09
N CYS A 238 -3.72 20.14 4.53
CA CYS A 238 -3.87 19.98 3.09
C CYS A 238 -3.50 21.30 2.39
N ASP A 239 -2.48 21.24 1.54
CA ASP A 239 -1.93 22.37 0.78
C ASP A 239 -1.45 21.85 -0.59
N TRP A 240 -2.28 22.07 -1.60
CA TRP A 240 -2.03 21.58 -2.94
C TRP A 240 -0.83 22.28 -3.61
N ASP A 241 -0.53 23.52 -3.25
CA ASP A 241 0.58 24.29 -3.82
C ASP A 241 1.92 23.77 -3.30
N ILE A 242 2.02 23.50 -1.99
CA ILE A 242 3.19 22.83 -1.42
C ILE A 242 3.34 21.43 -2.00
N SER A 243 2.25 20.67 -2.08
CA SER A 243 2.27 19.32 -2.65
C SER A 243 2.76 19.33 -4.10
N CYS A 244 2.20 20.23 -4.93
CA CYS A 244 2.59 20.41 -6.32
C CYS A 244 4.07 20.78 -6.44
N SER A 245 4.55 21.76 -5.65
CA SER A 245 5.95 22.18 -5.68
C SER A 245 6.91 21.04 -5.30
N CYS A 246 6.60 20.27 -4.24
CA CYS A 246 7.42 19.14 -3.85
C CYS A 246 7.43 18.02 -4.91
N LEU A 247 6.27 17.68 -5.49
CA LEU A 247 6.16 16.67 -6.54
C LEU A 247 6.89 17.08 -7.83
N THR A 248 6.85 18.36 -8.19
CA THR A 248 7.61 18.89 -9.33
C THR A 248 9.11 18.75 -9.09
N LYS A 249 9.61 19.15 -7.91
CA LYS A 249 11.03 18.97 -7.54
C LYS A 249 11.47 17.51 -7.53
N LEU A 250 10.57 16.59 -7.13
CA LEU A 250 10.85 15.16 -7.17
C LEU A 250 10.96 14.65 -8.61
N LEU A 251 10.04 15.03 -9.51
CA LEU A 251 10.10 14.65 -10.92
C LEU A 251 11.31 15.20 -11.67
N GLU A 252 11.81 16.37 -11.28
CA GLU A 252 13.06 16.94 -11.82
C GLU A 252 14.28 16.09 -11.44
N LYS A 253 14.23 15.37 -10.33
CA LYS A 253 15.30 14.47 -9.85
C LYS A 253 15.17 13.06 -10.39
N ASP A 254 13.95 12.53 -10.40
CA ASP A 254 13.64 11.16 -10.82
C ASP A 254 12.23 11.08 -11.41
N VAL A 255 12.12 10.52 -12.62
CA VAL A 255 10.85 10.44 -13.35
C VAL A 255 10.03 9.25 -12.84
N ASP A 256 9.49 9.40 -11.64
CA ASP A 256 8.61 8.40 -11.02
C ASP A 256 7.15 8.56 -11.51
N PRO A 257 6.53 7.48 -12.06
CA PRO A 257 5.15 7.49 -12.53
C PRO A 257 4.09 7.86 -11.48
N TYR A 258 4.34 7.59 -10.19
CA TYR A 258 3.42 7.93 -9.10
C TYR A 258 3.42 9.44 -8.80
N TYR A 259 4.60 10.09 -8.86
CA TYR A 259 4.68 11.55 -8.71
C TYR A 259 3.96 12.25 -9.87
N ALA A 260 4.20 11.77 -11.09
CA ALA A 260 3.51 12.26 -12.28
C ALA A 260 1.99 12.05 -12.18
N THR A 261 1.53 10.88 -11.77
CA THR A 261 0.08 10.62 -11.60
C THR A 261 -0.55 11.58 -10.59
N SER A 262 0.14 11.86 -9.47
CA SER A 262 -0.33 12.79 -8.44
C SER A 262 -0.43 14.23 -8.97
N LEU A 263 0.57 14.69 -9.73
CA LEU A 263 0.51 15.99 -10.43
C LEU A 263 -0.62 16.03 -11.47
N GLY A 264 -0.81 14.94 -12.23
CA GLY A 264 -1.92 14.82 -13.17
C GLY A 264 -3.26 15.09 -12.50
N TYR A 265 -3.48 14.56 -11.30
CA TYR A 265 -4.68 14.84 -10.50
C TYR A 265 -4.81 16.29 -10.03
N ILE A 266 -3.71 16.90 -9.60
CA ILE A 266 -3.67 18.32 -9.19
C ILE A 266 -4.14 19.20 -10.34
N TYR A 267 -3.58 19.02 -11.54
CA TYR A 267 -3.94 19.79 -12.72
C TYR A 267 -5.34 19.45 -13.26
N TYR A 268 -5.73 18.17 -13.25
CA TYR A 268 -7.04 17.71 -13.75
C TYR A 268 -8.21 18.30 -12.96
N TYR A 269 -8.03 18.54 -11.65
CA TYR A 269 -9.06 19.13 -10.79
C TYR A 269 -8.80 20.63 -10.50
N GLY A 270 -7.80 21.24 -11.13
CA GLY A 270 -7.48 22.67 -10.93
C GLY A 270 -7.11 23.02 -9.50
N ARG A 271 -6.47 22.11 -8.75
CA ARG A 271 -6.26 22.24 -7.30
C ARG A 271 -5.38 23.42 -6.91
N CYS A 272 -4.44 23.80 -7.79
CA CYS A 272 -3.56 24.97 -7.64
C CYS A 272 -4.01 26.19 -8.46
N ASN A 273 -5.20 26.14 -9.06
CA ASN A 273 -5.65 27.18 -10.00
C ASN A 273 -7.13 27.53 -9.77
N ASN A 274 -7.51 27.76 -8.50
CA ASN A 274 -8.87 28.15 -8.11
C ASN A 274 -9.98 27.22 -8.63
N GLY A 275 -9.68 25.93 -8.75
CA GLY A 275 -10.61 24.92 -9.28
C GLY A 275 -10.73 24.93 -10.82
N ILE A 276 -9.92 25.71 -11.54
CA ILE A 276 -9.88 25.75 -13.01
C ILE A 276 -8.87 24.70 -13.49
N PRO A 277 -9.32 23.61 -14.15
CA PRO A 277 -8.42 22.57 -14.63
C PRO A 277 -7.44 23.04 -15.69
N GLU A 278 -6.24 22.46 -15.70
CA GLU A 278 -5.22 22.64 -16.72
C GLU A 278 -5.03 21.32 -17.47
N TYR A 279 -5.97 21.00 -18.38
CA TYR A 279 -6.07 19.65 -18.93
C TYR A 279 -4.88 19.24 -19.79
N GLU A 280 -4.22 20.14 -20.50
CA GLU A 280 -3.01 19.82 -21.27
C GLU A 280 -1.87 19.36 -20.36
N LYS A 281 -1.68 20.01 -19.20
CA LYS A 281 -0.72 19.57 -18.18
C LYS A 281 -1.14 18.25 -17.56
N ALA A 282 -2.43 18.10 -17.24
CA ALA A 282 -2.94 16.84 -16.71
C ALA A 282 -2.70 15.68 -17.67
N PHE A 283 -2.91 15.88 -18.97
CA PHE A 283 -2.68 14.87 -20.00
C PHE A 283 -1.21 14.48 -20.08
N TYR A 284 -0.32 15.48 -20.07
CA TYR A 284 1.13 15.27 -20.06
C TYR A 284 1.56 14.38 -18.87
N TYR A 285 1.16 14.74 -17.65
CA TYR A 285 1.56 13.99 -16.45
C TYR A 285 0.90 12.61 -16.36
N PHE A 286 -0.38 12.48 -16.74
CA PHE A 286 -1.00 11.17 -16.83
C PHE A 286 -0.38 10.31 -17.94
N SER A 287 0.16 10.88 -19.01
CA SER A 287 0.89 10.12 -20.03
C SER A 287 2.15 9.47 -19.48
N ILE A 288 2.90 10.18 -18.62
CA ILE A 288 4.04 9.61 -17.88
C ILE A 288 3.56 8.49 -16.94
N GLY A 289 2.54 8.75 -16.13
CA GLY A 289 1.97 7.74 -15.23
C GLY A 289 1.47 6.49 -15.98
N SER A 290 0.81 6.69 -17.13
CA SER A 290 0.29 5.62 -17.97
C SER A 290 1.42 4.80 -18.61
N ALA A 291 2.50 5.44 -19.04
CA ALA A 291 3.67 4.76 -19.58
C ALA A 291 4.39 3.92 -18.50
N GLY A 292 4.37 4.38 -17.25
CA GLY A 292 4.78 3.62 -16.06
C GLY A 292 3.74 2.60 -15.56
N GLU A 293 2.76 2.26 -16.39
CA GLU A 293 1.73 1.27 -16.12
C GLU A 293 0.76 1.57 -14.94
N ILE A 294 0.72 2.81 -14.44
CA ILE A 294 -0.19 3.21 -13.36
C ILE A 294 -1.65 3.17 -13.82
N THR A 295 -2.47 2.39 -13.12
CA THR A 295 -3.88 2.13 -13.48
C THR A 295 -4.70 3.43 -13.45
N GLU A 296 -4.48 4.25 -12.44
CA GLU A 296 -5.15 5.54 -12.26
C GLU A 296 -4.89 6.50 -13.42
N ALA A 297 -3.64 6.59 -13.85
CA ALA A 297 -3.27 7.42 -14.97
C ALA A 297 -3.94 6.94 -16.28
N LYS A 298 -3.97 5.62 -16.52
CA LYS A 298 -4.60 5.04 -17.72
C LYS A 298 -6.09 5.33 -17.80
N TYR A 299 -6.85 5.09 -16.74
CA TYR A 299 -8.29 5.39 -16.79
C TYR A 299 -8.54 6.90 -16.85
N LYS A 300 -7.63 7.73 -16.33
CA LYS A 300 -7.72 9.19 -16.45
C LYS A 300 -7.48 9.66 -17.87
N ILE A 301 -6.50 9.11 -18.57
CA ILE A 301 -6.35 9.33 -20.01
C ILE A 301 -7.63 8.92 -20.75
N ALA A 302 -8.25 7.79 -20.39
CA ALA A 302 -9.51 7.39 -20.99
C ALA A 302 -10.65 8.38 -20.71
N ASP A 303 -10.76 8.91 -19.47
CA ASP A 303 -11.72 9.97 -19.15
C ASP A 303 -11.46 11.23 -20.00
N MET A 304 -10.19 11.55 -20.25
CA MET A 304 -9.81 12.72 -21.04
C MET A 304 -10.18 12.55 -22.52
N PHE A 305 -9.91 11.40 -23.13
CA PHE A 305 -10.41 11.09 -24.47
C PHE A 305 -11.94 11.04 -24.55
N MET A 306 -12.61 10.53 -23.52
CA MET A 306 -14.08 10.45 -23.51
C MET A 306 -14.74 11.83 -23.56
N ASN A 307 -14.11 12.85 -22.96
CA ASN A 307 -14.69 14.19 -22.82
C ASN A 307 -13.96 15.28 -23.62
N GLY A 308 -12.91 14.95 -24.36
CA GLY A 308 -12.09 15.93 -25.09
C GLY A 308 -11.29 16.87 -24.18
N TYR A 309 -10.87 16.42 -22.99
CA TYR A 309 -10.14 17.24 -22.03
C TYR A 309 -8.65 17.28 -22.37
N GLY A 310 -8.15 18.41 -22.89
CA GLY A 310 -6.74 18.58 -23.26
C GLY A 310 -6.28 17.73 -24.45
N VAL A 311 -7.21 16.97 -25.06
CA VAL A 311 -6.99 16.09 -26.21
C VAL A 311 -8.24 16.06 -27.09
N PRO A 312 -8.14 15.68 -28.38
CA PRO A 312 -9.31 15.43 -29.21
C PRO A 312 -10.22 14.35 -28.60
N GLU A 313 -11.53 14.61 -28.57
CA GLU A 313 -12.51 13.63 -28.10
C GLU A 313 -12.46 12.37 -28.96
N SER A 314 -12.37 11.20 -28.31
CA SER A 314 -12.47 9.90 -28.96
C SER A 314 -13.04 8.85 -27.99
N LYS A 315 -14.34 8.59 -28.14
CA LYS A 315 -15.05 7.56 -27.36
C LYS A 315 -14.52 6.15 -27.63
N GLU A 316 -14.05 5.91 -28.86
CA GLU A 316 -13.46 4.63 -29.26
C GLU A 316 -12.15 4.36 -28.50
N ILE A 317 -11.23 5.34 -28.46
CA ILE A 317 -9.98 5.22 -27.71
C ILE A 317 -10.28 5.06 -26.22
N ALA A 318 -11.17 5.89 -25.67
CA ALA A 318 -11.56 5.80 -24.27
C ALA A 318 -12.12 4.41 -23.90
N TYR A 319 -13.03 3.88 -24.74
CA TYR A 319 -13.61 2.56 -24.54
C TYR A 319 -12.56 1.44 -24.65
N HIS A 320 -11.63 1.53 -25.61
CA HIS A 320 -10.56 0.54 -25.77
C HIS A 320 -9.66 0.47 -24.54
N ILE A 321 -9.21 1.63 -24.01
CA ILE A 321 -8.38 1.70 -22.82
C ILE A 321 -9.12 1.11 -21.61
N VAL A 322 -10.35 1.55 -21.36
CA VAL A 322 -11.15 1.06 -20.21
C VAL A 322 -11.45 -0.43 -20.33
N SER A 323 -11.74 -0.95 -21.53
CA SER A 323 -12.00 -2.38 -21.75
C SER A 323 -10.76 -3.24 -21.46
N LYS A 324 -9.56 -2.77 -21.85
CA LYS A 324 -8.30 -3.46 -21.54
C LYS A 324 -8.05 -3.51 -20.03
N LEU A 325 -8.22 -2.36 -19.36
CA LEU A 325 -8.11 -2.27 -17.89
C LEU A 325 -9.15 -3.15 -17.20
N TYR A 326 -10.39 -3.17 -17.68
CA TYR A 326 -11.47 -3.95 -17.11
C TYR A 326 -11.10 -5.43 -17.07
N ASN A 327 -10.63 -5.99 -18.18
CA ASN A 327 -10.24 -7.40 -18.27
C ASN A 327 -9.05 -7.73 -17.36
N GLN A 328 -8.07 -6.83 -17.24
CA GLN A 328 -6.92 -7.01 -16.36
C GLN A 328 -7.33 -7.00 -14.89
N LEU A 329 -8.10 -5.98 -14.48
CA LEU A 329 -8.51 -5.77 -13.08
C LEU A 329 -9.58 -6.77 -12.64
N LEU A 330 -10.46 -7.21 -13.54
CA LEU A 330 -11.42 -8.27 -13.27
C LEU A 330 -10.70 -9.55 -12.79
N ARG A 331 -9.63 -9.95 -13.47
CA ARG A 331 -8.83 -11.13 -13.07
C ARG A 331 -8.19 -10.95 -11.69
N GLN A 332 -7.65 -9.76 -11.40
CA GLN A 332 -7.08 -9.47 -10.08
C GLN A 332 -8.15 -9.54 -8.99
N PHE A 333 -9.30 -8.92 -9.23
CA PHE A 333 -10.43 -8.92 -8.30
C PHE A 333 -10.96 -10.34 -8.03
N GLN A 334 -11.14 -11.14 -9.08
CA GLN A 334 -11.54 -12.56 -8.95
C GLN A 334 -10.52 -13.42 -8.19
N ASN A 335 -9.23 -13.06 -8.25
CA ASN A 335 -8.16 -13.70 -7.47
C ASN A 335 -8.09 -13.21 -6.00
N GLY A 336 -9.06 -12.41 -5.54
CA GLY A 336 -9.11 -11.89 -4.17
C GLY A 336 -8.27 -10.62 -3.94
N ASN A 337 -7.69 -10.03 -4.98
CA ASN A 337 -7.07 -8.71 -4.84
C ASN A 337 -8.14 -7.62 -4.85
N PHE A 338 -8.69 -7.32 -3.67
CA PHE A 338 -9.67 -6.25 -3.49
C PHE A 338 -9.04 -4.85 -3.40
N ASN A 339 -7.71 -4.75 -3.37
CA ASN A 339 -6.98 -3.47 -3.34
C ASN A 339 -6.81 -2.84 -4.74
N CYS A 340 -7.48 -3.36 -5.76
CA CYS A 340 -7.34 -2.88 -7.14
C CYS A 340 -8.43 -1.85 -7.52
N ASN A 341 -8.24 -1.10 -8.61
CA ASN A 341 -9.21 -0.12 -9.10
C ASN A 341 -10.35 -0.75 -9.93
N PHE A 342 -10.71 -2.02 -9.70
CA PHE A 342 -11.74 -2.69 -10.49
C PHE A 342 -13.10 -1.98 -10.39
N ALA A 343 -13.47 -1.48 -9.20
CA ALA A 343 -14.68 -0.69 -9.01
C ALA A 343 -14.73 0.56 -9.91
N ASP A 344 -13.63 1.31 -9.97
CA ASP A 344 -13.49 2.54 -10.75
C ASP A 344 -13.62 2.28 -12.26
N VAL A 345 -13.06 1.16 -12.73
CA VAL A 345 -13.07 0.79 -14.15
C VAL A 345 -14.41 0.16 -14.55
N ALA A 346 -15.00 -0.69 -13.71
CA ALA A 346 -16.35 -1.22 -13.91
C ALA A 346 -17.38 -0.08 -13.95
N PHE A 347 -17.26 0.92 -13.07
CA PHE A 347 -18.15 2.09 -13.10
C PHE A 347 -18.06 2.85 -14.44
N ARG A 348 -16.86 2.98 -15.01
CA ARG A 348 -16.66 3.57 -16.34
C ARG A 348 -17.25 2.72 -17.45
N MET A 349 -17.07 1.40 -17.40
CA MET A 349 -17.74 0.49 -18.35
C MET A 349 -19.25 0.67 -18.33
N GLY A 350 -19.84 0.83 -17.14
CA GLY A 350 -21.26 1.15 -16.98
C GLY A 350 -21.65 2.46 -17.67
N LYS A 351 -20.92 3.54 -17.40
CA LYS A 351 -21.15 4.86 -18.04
C LYS A 351 -21.02 4.80 -19.57
N TYR A 352 -20.05 4.08 -20.08
CA TYR A 352 -19.77 4.02 -21.51
C TYR A 352 -20.83 3.17 -22.24
N ASN A 353 -21.49 2.27 -21.52
CA ASN A 353 -22.59 1.46 -22.01
C ASN A 353 -23.98 2.00 -21.59
N ASP A 354 -24.10 3.25 -21.11
CA ASP A 354 -25.35 3.76 -20.52
C ASP A 354 -26.55 3.73 -21.50
N VAL A 355 -26.28 3.81 -22.82
CA VAL A 355 -27.28 3.62 -23.88
C VAL A 355 -27.84 2.19 -23.87
N ARG A 356 -27.01 1.19 -23.55
CA ARG A 356 -27.37 -0.22 -23.40
C ARG A 356 -27.71 -0.50 -21.94
N ARG A 357 -28.86 0.00 -21.47
CA ARG A 357 -29.25 0.02 -20.05
C ARG A 357 -28.98 -1.28 -19.27
N LYS A 358 -29.33 -2.44 -19.80
CA LYS A 358 -29.07 -3.73 -19.12
C LYS A 358 -27.58 -4.02 -18.93
N GLU A 359 -26.77 -3.71 -19.94
CA GLU A 359 -25.32 -3.90 -19.91
C GLU A 359 -24.66 -2.90 -18.94
N ALA A 360 -25.09 -1.63 -18.96
CA ALA A 360 -24.66 -0.65 -17.97
C ALA A 360 -24.97 -1.10 -16.54
N TYR A 361 -26.18 -1.64 -16.32
CA TYR A 361 -26.59 -2.12 -15.02
C TYR A 361 -25.72 -3.27 -14.50
N LYS A 362 -25.33 -4.21 -15.37
CA LYS A 362 -24.37 -5.28 -15.05
C LYS A 362 -23.06 -4.71 -14.50
N TYR A 363 -22.49 -3.73 -15.19
CA TYR A 363 -21.23 -3.10 -14.76
C TYR A 363 -21.37 -2.28 -13.47
N TYR A 364 -22.50 -1.61 -13.27
CA TYR A 364 -22.73 -0.88 -12.03
C TYR A 364 -22.87 -1.83 -10.82
N LEU A 365 -23.50 -3.00 -11.00
CA LEU A 365 -23.58 -4.03 -9.95
C LEU A 365 -22.19 -4.57 -9.59
N LEU A 366 -21.35 -4.82 -10.60
CA LEU A 366 -19.95 -5.18 -10.42
C LEU A 366 -19.17 -4.10 -9.68
N ALA A 367 -19.35 -2.83 -10.05
CA ALA A 367 -18.68 -1.71 -9.43
C ALA A 367 -19.06 -1.56 -7.95
N GLU A 368 -20.34 -1.70 -7.61
CA GLU A 368 -20.83 -1.64 -6.23
C GLU A 368 -20.25 -2.77 -5.38
N TYR A 369 -20.32 -4.00 -5.89
CA TYR A 369 -19.74 -5.11 -5.16
C TYR A 369 -18.23 -4.94 -4.98
N ALA A 370 -17.52 -4.48 -6.00
CA ALA A 370 -16.08 -4.27 -5.92
C ALA A 370 -15.67 -3.16 -4.95
N ILE A 371 -16.40 -2.04 -4.90
CA ILE A 371 -16.09 -0.97 -3.95
C ILE A 371 -16.39 -1.41 -2.52
N HIS A 372 -17.46 -2.17 -2.29
CA HIS A 372 -17.75 -2.72 -0.96
C HIS A 372 -16.65 -3.67 -0.49
N MET A 373 -16.19 -4.57 -1.36
CA MET A 373 -15.07 -5.46 -1.02
C MET A 373 -13.80 -4.68 -0.74
N ARG A 374 -13.46 -3.67 -1.55
CA ARG A 374 -12.28 -2.83 -1.28
C ARG A 374 -12.40 -2.14 0.08
N MET A 375 -13.53 -1.52 0.38
CA MET A 375 -13.76 -0.83 1.64
C MET A 375 -13.79 -1.77 2.86
N LEU A 376 -14.20 -3.04 2.71
CA LEU A 376 -14.16 -4.00 3.82
C LEU A 376 -12.71 -4.30 4.28
N TYR A 377 -11.77 -4.36 3.35
CA TYR A 377 -10.39 -4.75 3.64
C TYR A 377 -9.39 -3.59 3.69
N TYR A 378 -9.75 -2.44 3.12
CA TYR A 378 -8.85 -1.28 2.94
C TYR A 378 -9.53 0.04 3.33
N ASP A 379 -8.72 1.07 3.55
CA ASP A 379 -9.18 2.41 3.92
C ASP A 379 -8.57 3.45 2.98
N TRP A 380 -9.09 3.51 1.76
CA TRP A 380 -8.60 4.42 0.72
C TRP A 380 -9.28 5.78 0.79
N TYR A 381 -8.47 6.83 0.66
CA TYR A 381 -8.98 8.18 0.54
C TYR A 381 -9.86 8.33 -0.71
N GLY A 382 -11.10 8.79 -0.53
CA GLY A 382 -12.05 9.06 -1.61
C GLY A 382 -12.98 7.89 -1.98
N ASP A 383 -12.82 6.71 -1.38
CA ASP A 383 -13.67 5.55 -1.68
C ASP A 383 -15.15 5.79 -1.40
N GLU A 384 -15.49 6.52 -0.34
CA GLU A 384 -16.88 6.93 -0.07
C GLU A 384 -17.49 7.76 -1.23
N SER A 385 -16.67 8.57 -1.90
CA SER A 385 -17.09 9.36 -3.05
C SER A 385 -17.27 8.49 -4.30
N VAL A 386 -16.46 7.46 -4.46
CA VAL A 386 -16.62 6.45 -5.51
C VAL A 386 -17.91 5.65 -5.27
N ALA A 387 -18.11 5.14 -4.06
CA ALA A 387 -19.30 4.38 -3.67
C ALA A 387 -20.59 5.17 -3.87
N SER A 388 -20.64 6.44 -3.44
CA SER A 388 -21.80 7.33 -3.64
C SER A 388 -22.17 7.46 -5.12
N ARG A 389 -21.19 7.72 -5.98
CA ARG A 389 -21.42 7.90 -7.43
C ARG A 389 -21.87 6.62 -8.11
N ILE A 390 -21.35 5.47 -7.68
CA ILE A 390 -21.79 4.16 -8.15
C ILE A 390 -23.24 3.92 -7.75
N HIS A 391 -23.56 4.15 -6.47
CA HIS A 391 -24.89 3.95 -5.93
C HIS A 391 -25.93 4.86 -6.60
N GLU A 392 -25.62 6.14 -6.82
CA GLU A 392 -26.50 7.05 -7.56
C GLU A 392 -26.81 6.56 -8.99
N ALA A 393 -25.82 6.03 -9.69
CA ALA A 393 -26.01 5.45 -11.02
C ALA A 393 -26.86 4.17 -10.98
N LEU A 394 -26.65 3.33 -9.96
CA LEU A 394 -27.44 2.13 -9.70
C LEU A 394 -28.90 2.46 -9.42
N GLU A 395 -29.18 3.37 -8.49
CA GLU A 395 -30.54 3.76 -8.14
C GLU A 395 -31.29 4.30 -9.36
N LYS A 396 -30.62 5.12 -10.18
CA LYS A 396 -31.21 5.68 -11.40
C LYS A 396 -31.63 4.57 -12.35
N ILE A 397 -30.73 3.63 -12.65
CA ILE A 397 -31.03 2.58 -13.63
C ILE A 397 -31.98 1.51 -13.08
N GLN A 398 -31.96 1.25 -11.77
CA GLN A 398 -32.90 0.34 -11.10
C GLN A 398 -34.34 0.85 -11.16
N LYS A 399 -34.56 2.16 -11.04
CA LYS A 399 -35.90 2.77 -11.21
C LYS A 399 -36.46 2.53 -12.62
N GLU A 400 -35.59 2.47 -13.62
CA GLU A 400 -35.96 2.20 -15.02
C GLU A 400 -36.18 0.69 -15.26
N LEU A 401 -35.22 -0.15 -14.86
CA LEU A 401 -35.23 -1.59 -15.17
C LEU A 401 -36.12 -2.42 -14.25
N LYS A 402 -36.40 -1.95 -13.03
CA LYS A 402 -37.23 -2.61 -12.02
C LYS A 402 -36.88 -4.09 -11.87
N PRO A 403 -35.63 -4.42 -11.48
CA PRO A 403 -35.20 -5.81 -11.28
C PRO A 403 -36.11 -6.50 -10.27
N LYS A 404 -36.33 -7.80 -10.47
CA LYS A 404 -37.28 -8.58 -9.66
C LYS A 404 -36.55 -9.31 -8.54
N ASN A 405 -37.28 -9.72 -7.50
CA ASN A 405 -36.70 -10.57 -6.45
C ASN A 405 -36.44 -12.01 -6.93
N HIS A 406 -37.06 -12.40 -8.05
CA HIS A 406 -36.84 -13.67 -8.72
C HIS A 406 -36.87 -13.50 -10.24
N ALA A 407 -36.11 -14.33 -10.95
CA ALA A 407 -36.12 -14.38 -12.41
C ALA A 407 -36.26 -15.82 -12.88
N TYR A 408 -37.02 -16.00 -13.95
CA TYR A 408 -37.04 -17.22 -14.74
C TYR A 408 -35.99 -17.07 -15.83
N LEU A 409 -35.01 -17.98 -15.85
CA LEU A 409 -33.92 -17.99 -16.81
C LEU A 409 -33.96 -19.28 -17.61
N HIS A 410 -33.56 -19.19 -18.87
CA HIS A 410 -33.39 -20.37 -19.70
C HIS A 410 -32.03 -21.00 -19.45
N PHE A 411 -31.93 -22.31 -19.67
CA PHE A 411 -30.62 -22.99 -19.65
C PHE A 411 -29.59 -22.37 -20.61
N SER A 412 -30.05 -21.78 -21.71
CA SER A 412 -29.21 -20.99 -22.63
C SER A 412 -28.57 -19.75 -22.01
N ASP A 413 -29.05 -19.27 -20.86
CA ASP A 413 -28.47 -18.13 -20.15
C ASP A 413 -27.36 -18.55 -19.18
N LEU A 414 -27.13 -19.85 -18.98
CA LEU A 414 -26.16 -20.37 -18.02
C LEU A 414 -24.73 -19.91 -18.30
N GLU A 415 -24.36 -19.82 -19.57
CA GLU A 415 -23.07 -19.26 -19.99
C GLU A 415 -22.87 -17.83 -19.48
N LYS A 416 -23.93 -17.00 -19.48
CA LYS A 416 -23.88 -15.62 -18.97
C LYS A 416 -23.75 -15.58 -17.44
N ILE A 417 -24.38 -16.50 -16.73
CA ILE A 417 -24.27 -16.60 -15.27
C ILE A 417 -22.84 -16.94 -14.86
N LEU A 418 -22.20 -17.83 -15.64
CA LEU A 418 -20.84 -18.31 -15.40
C LEU A 418 -19.77 -17.48 -16.11
N GLU A 419 -20.13 -16.37 -16.78
CA GLU A 419 -19.23 -15.47 -17.50
C GLU A 419 -18.08 -14.98 -16.61
N TYR A 420 -18.37 -14.74 -15.33
CA TYR A 420 -17.44 -14.21 -14.33
C TYR A 420 -16.84 -15.28 -13.42
N ALA A 421 -17.14 -16.56 -13.66
CA ALA A 421 -16.55 -17.65 -12.90
C ALA A 421 -15.11 -17.92 -13.41
N GLN A 422 -14.18 -18.17 -12.49
CA GLN A 422 -12.82 -18.57 -12.87
C GLN A 422 -12.82 -20.06 -13.22
N TYR A 423 -12.32 -20.38 -14.42
CA TYR A 423 -12.20 -21.75 -14.90
C TYR A 423 -10.85 -22.38 -14.52
N PRO A 424 -10.77 -23.71 -14.36
CA PRO A 424 -11.86 -24.68 -14.53
C PRO A 424 -12.83 -24.72 -13.33
N LEU A 425 -14.08 -25.12 -13.61
CA LEU A 425 -15.12 -25.34 -12.60
C LEU A 425 -15.33 -26.83 -12.36
N MET A 426 -15.66 -27.21 -11.14
CA MET A 426 -16.23 -28.53 -10.86
C MET A 426 -17.75 -28.49 -11.00
N VAL A 427 -18.33 -29.55 -11.55
CA VAL A 427 -19.77 -29.69 -11.73
C VAL A 427 -20.23 -31.02 -11.16
N GLU A 428 -20.99 -30.98 -10.06
CA GLU A 428 -21.61 -32.19 -9.50
C GLU A 428 -23.06 -32.30 -9.97
N ILE A 429 -23.46 -33.49 -10.41
CA ILE A 429 -24.84 -33.81 -10.76
C ILE A 429 -25.41 -34.74 -9.68
N LYS A 430 -26.44 -34.28 -8.95
CA LYS A 430 -27.10 -35.08 -7.90
C LYS A 430 -28.56 -35.36 -8.26
N PRO A 431 -29.01 -36.63 -8.28
CA PRO A 431 -30.42 -36.93 -8.47
C PRO A 431 -31.26 -36.41 -7.30
N LEU A 432 -32.48 -35.97 -7.60
CA LEU A 432 -33.51 -35.51 -6.66
C LEU A 432 -34.81 -36.32 -6.88
N GLU A 433 -35.78 -36.17 -5.97
CA GLU A 433 -37.09 -36.79 -6.11
C GLU A 433 -37.82 -36.37 -7.40
N ASN A 434 -38.73 -37.24 -7.88
CA ASN A 434 -39.58 -37.00 -9.06
C ASN A 434 -38.81 -36.83 -10.39
N GLY A 435 -37.63 -37.46 -10.49
CA GLY A 435 -36.79 -37.41 -11.69
C GLY A 435 -36.15 -36.04 -11.94
N LYS A 436 -36.05 -35.20 -10.90
CA LYS A 436 -35.29 -33.94 -10.94
C LYS A 436 -33.83 -34.19 -10.61
N TYR A 437 -32.97 -33.24 -10.94
CA TYR A 437 -31.54 -33.26 -10.65
C TYR A 437 -31.09 -31.89 -10.15
N SER A 438 -29.99 -31.89 -9.41
CA SER A 438 -29.27 -30.71 -8.95
C SER A 438 -27.93 -30.66 -9.68
N LEU A 439 -27.67 -29.57 -10.40
CA LEU A 439 -26.39 -29.24 -11.02
C LEU A 439 -25.68 -28.25 -10.11
N ILE A 440 -24.53 -28.64 -9.55
CA ILE A 440 -23.80 -27.85 -8.57
C ILE A 440 -22.48 -27.44 -9.18
N PHE A 441 -22.30 -26.14 -9.45
CA PHE A 441 -21.04 -25.56 -9.89
C PHE A 441 -20.25 -25.10 -8.68
N SER A 442 -18.94 -25.36 -8.68
CA SER A 442 -18.00 -24.85 -7.68
C SER A 442 -16.63 -24.59 -8.31
N THR A 443 -15.78 -23.81 -7.65
CA THR A 443 -14.41 -23.58 -8.14
C THR A 443 -13.56 -24.84 -8.07
N TYR A 444 -12.53 -24.94 -8.91
CA TYR A 444 -11.49 -25.95 -8.74
C TYR A 444 -10.16 -25.34 -8.25
N PRO A 445 -9.51 -25.92 -7.22
CA PRO A 445 -10.03 -26.96 -6.33
C PRO A 445 -11.18 -26.44 -5.47
N LYS A 446 -12.06 -27.34 -5.05
CA LYS A 446 -13.27 -27.01 -4.30
C LYS A 446 -12.95 -26.23 -3.03
N GLY A 447 -13.66 -25.13 -2.81
CA GLY A 447 -13.58 -24.33 -1.58
C GLY A 447 -12.36 -23.42 -1.45
N ARG A 448 -11.50 -23.33 -2.48
CA ARG A 448 -10.33 -22.44 -2.45
C ARG A 448 -10.69 -20.98 -2.70
N ASN A 449 -11.55 -20.73 -3.68
CA ASN A 449 -12.03 -19.40 -4.06
C ASN A 449 -13.56 -19.43 -4.18
N ASN A 450 -14.19 -18.26 -4.18
CA ASN A 450 -15.60 -18.13 -4.54
C ASN A 450 -15.73 -17.66 -6.00
N MET A 451 -16.79 -18.08 -6.69
CA MET A 451 -17.12 -17.61 -8.03
C MET A 451 -17.78 -16.25 -7.96
N LEU A 452 -17.31 -15.28 -8.74
CA LEU A 452 -18.03 -14.02 -8.94
C LEU A 452 -19.26 -14.26 -9.82
N VAL A 453 -20.42 -13.82 -9.37
CA VAL A 453 -21.71 -14.03 -10.04
C VAL A 453 -22.41 -12.69 -10.19
N VAL A 454 -22.89 -12.38 -11.40
CA VAL A 454 -23.60 -11.14 -11.73
C VAL A 454 -24.89 -11.46 -12.46
N LEU A 455 -26.01 -10.99 -11.94
CA LEU A 455 -27.36 -11.34 -12.39
C LEU A 455 -28.24 -10.08 -12.41
N PRO A 456 -28.19 -9.31 -13.51
CA PRO A 456 -28.93 -8.06 -13.64
C PRO A 456 -30.45 -8.24 -13.50
N GLU A 457 -31.01 -9.37 -13.93
CA GLU A 457 -32.46 -9.65 -13.91
C GLU A 457 -33.05 -9.56 -12.49
N ILE A 458 -32.23 -9.93 -11.50
CA ILE A 458 -32.59 -9.89 -10.08
C ILE A 458 -31.82 -8.85 -9.28
N GLY A 459 -30.99 -8.03 -9.93
CA GLY A 459 -30.17 -7.01 -9.28
C GLY A 459 -29.15 -7.57 -8.30
N PHE A 460 -28.51 -8.70 -8.65
CA PHE A 460 -27.55 -9.35 -7.79
C PHE A 460 -26.13 -9.30 -8.36
N CYS A 461 -25.17 -8.99 -7.50
CA CYS A 461 -23.75 -9.26 -7.72
C CYS A 461 -23.14 -9.67 -6.38
N GLY A 462 -22.29 -10.69 -6.41
CA GLY A 462 -21.56 -11.17 -5.25
C GLY A 462 -20.74 -12.41 -5.57
N THR A 463 -20.02 -12.92 -4.58
CA THR A 463 -19.28 -14.18 -4.71
C THR A 463 -20.03 -15.35 -4.09
N MET A 464 -20.04 -16.50 -4.74
CA MET A 464 -20.67 -17.74 -4.25
C MET A 464 -19.68 -18.90 -4.24
N GLY A 465 -19.65 -19.69 -3.17
CA GLY A 465 -18.85 -20.91 -3.12
C GLY A 465 -19.41 -22.01 -4.03
N GLU A 466 -20.74 -22.08 -4.13
CA GLU A 466 -21.44 -23.00 -5.02
C GLU A 466 -22.63 -22.32 -5.69
N ILE A 467 -22.91 -22.67 -6.96
CA ILE A 467 -24.16 -22.34 -7.65
C ILE A 467 -24.94 -23.62 -7.85
N VAL A 468 -26.16 -23.68 -7.32
CA VAL A 468 -26.99 -24.88 -7.35
C VAL A 468 -28.22 -24.65 -8.22
N LEU A 469 -28.29 -25.36 -9.36
CA LEU A 469 -29.42 -25.32 -10.28
C LEU A 469 -30.24 -26.61 -10.18
N LYS A 470 -31.53 -26.48 -9.89
CA LYS A 470 -32.45 -27.63 -9.85
C LYS A 470 -33.25 -27.71 -11.14
N PHE A 471 -33.27 -28.87 -11.78
CA PHE A 471 -33.90 -29.04 -13.10
C PHE A 471 -34.45 -30.45 -13.32
N LYS A 472 -35.17 -30.66 -14.42
CA LYS A 472 -35.65 -31.97 -14.86
C LYS A 472 -35.10 -32.24 -16.27
N PRO A 473 -34.17 -33.21 -16.46
CA PRO A 473 -33.58 -33.48 -17.75
C PRO A 473 -34.60 -34.08 -18.72
N THR A 474 -34.40 -33.81 -20.01
CA THR A 474 -35.16 -34.42 -21.11
C THR A 474 -34.54 -35.73 -21.61
N VAL A 475 -33.27 -36.01 -21.28
CA VAL A 475 -32.52 -37.21 -21.64
C VAL A 475 -31.84 -37.79 -20.38
N PRO A 476 -31.75 -39.12 -20.18
CA PRO A 476 -31.02 -39.69 -19.05
C PRO A 476 -29.56 -39.22 -19.00
N LEU A 477 -29.09 -38.81 -17.83
CA LEU A 477 -27.70 -38.35 -17.63
C LEU A 477 -26.77 -39.56 -17.54
N ASN A 478 -25.62 -39.51 -18.20
CA ASN A 478 -24.61 -40.56 -18.10
C ASN A 478 -23.80 -40.35 -16.81
N GLU A 479 -24.09 -41.14 -15.77
CA GLU A 479 -23.58 -40.96 -14.39
C GLU A 479 -22.07 -41.18 -14.23
N LYS A 480 -21.37 -41.62 -15.27
CA LYS A 480 -20.19 -42.47 -15.09
C LYS A 480 -18.84 -41.81 -14.80
N ASN A 481 -18.64 -40.49 -14.90
CA ASN A 481 -17.33 -39.88 -14.59
C ASN A 481 -17.40 -38.35 -14.45
N ILE A 482 -17.54 -37.83 -13.23
CA ILE A 482 -17.30 -36.39 -12.95
C ILE A 482 -16.49 -36.20 -11.64
N ASP A 483 -15.50 -37.07 -11.41
CA ASP A 483 -14.56 -36.92 -10.27
C ASP A 483 -13.28 -36.15 -10.66
N GLU A 484 -13.16 -35.71 -11.92
CA GLU A 484 -12.05 -34.86 -12.40
C GLU A 484 -12.55 -33.43 -12.68
N PRO A 485 -11.72 -32.38 -12.53
CA PRO A 485 -12.06 -31.03 -12.98
C PRO A 485 -12.37 -31.06 -14.48
N ILE A 486 -13.61 -30.76 -14.82
CA ILE A 486 -14.03 -30.73 -16.21
C ILE A 486 -13.85 -29.32 -16.77
N ILE A 487 -13.05 -29.21 -17.83
CA ILE A 487 -13.08 -28.05 -18.72
C ILE A 487 -14.34 -28.19 -19.58
N PHE A 488 -15.40 -27.48 -19.20
CA PHE A 488 -16.62 -27.39 -20.00
C PHE A 488 -16.50 -26.27 -21.02
N THR A 489 -17.00 -26.52 -22.22
CA THR A 489 -17.40 -25.48 -23.17
C THR A 489 -18.88 -25.67 -23.46
N PHE A 490 -19.66 -24.60 -23.37
CA PHE A 490 -21.02 -24.61 -23.91
C PHE A 490 -20.91 -24.49 -25.43
N GLN A 491 -21.42 -25.46 -26.18
CA GLN A 491 -21.84 -25.23 -27.56
C GLN A 491 -23.35 -25.05 -27.58
N ASN A 492 -23.82 -23.98 -28.26
CA ASN A 492 -25.23 -23.60 -28.35
C ASN A 492 -25.93 -23.33 -27.00
N GLY A 493 -25.17 -23.02 -25.94
CA GLY A 493 -25.66 -22.50 -24.66
C GLY A 493 -26.31 -23.52 -23.72
N ASN A 494 -26.52 -24.77 -24.12
CA ASN A 494 -27.30 -25.73 -23.33
C ASN A 494 -26.78 -27.17 -23.36
N VAL A 495 -25.66 -27.43 -24.04
CA VAL A 495 -25.01 -28.75 -24.09
C VAL A 495 -23.68 -28.68 -23.34
N LEU A 496 -23.42 -29.72 -22.55
CA LEU A 496 -22.30 -29.85 -21.64
C LEU A 496 -21.36 -30.94 -22.15
N PHE A 497 -20.13 -30.54 -22.49
CA PHE A 497 -19.10 -31.41 -23.06
C PHE A 497 -17.96 -31.71 -22.08
N PHE A 498 -17.45 -32.93 -22.09
CA PHE A 498 -16.21 -33.32 -21.41
C PHE A 498 -15.29 -34.04 -22.39
N ARG A 499 -14.06 -33.53 -22.58
CA ARG A 499 -13.07 -34.10 -23.52
C ARG A 499 -13.67 -34.35 -24.92
N ASP A 500 -14.41 -33.36 -25.42
CA ASP A 500 -15.12 -33.37 -26.71
C ASP A 500 -16.30 -34.37 -26.82
N GLU A 501 -16.71 -35.02 -25.73
CA GLU A 501 -17.92 -35.86 -25.66
C GLU A 501 -19.09 -35.11 -25.01
N GLU A 502 -20.27 -35.19 -25.60
CA GLU A 502 -21.51 -34.68 -24.99
C GLU A 502 -21.87 -35.54 -23.76
N VAL A 503 -21.85 -34.93 -22.59
CA VAL A 503 -22.20 -35.60 -21.32
C VAL A 503 -23.65 -35.35 -20.94
N ALA A 504 -24.17 -34.14 -21.23
CA ALA A 504 -25.54 -33.77 -20.92
C ALA A 504 -26.05 -32.63 -21.83
N SER A 505 -27.35 -32.65 -22.13
CA SER A 505 -28.06 -31.52 -22.73
C SER A 505 -29.21 -31.08 -21.86
N PHE A 506 -29.30 -29.79 -21.60
CA PHE A 506 -30.25 -29.18 -20.70
C PHE A 506 -31.27 -28.36 -21.49
N HIS A 507 -32.55 -28.53 -21.17
CA HIS A 507 -33.62 -27.75 -21.79
C HIS A 507 -34.62 -27.32 -20.72
N GLY A 508 -35.16 -26.11 -20.88
CA GLY A 508 -36.18 -25.56 -20.00
C GLY A 508 -35.73 -24.33 -19.25
N GLU A 509 -36.40 -24.08 -18.14
CA GLU A 509 -36.25 -22.87 -17.31
C GLU A 509 -35.90 -23.24 -15.88
N PHE A 510 -35.14 -22.38 -15.23
CA PHE A 510 -34.92 -22.43 -13.79
C PHE A 510 -35.23 -21.07 -13.17
N THR A 511 -35.64 -21.10 -11.90
CA THR A 511 -35.89 -19.87 -11.14
C THR A 511 -34.70 -19.59 -10.26
N MET A 512 -34.24 -18.35 -10.28
CA MET A 512 -33.33 -17.84 -9.27
C MET A 512 -34.00 -16.80 -8.40
N VAL A 513 -33.60 -16.77 -7.13
CA VAL A 513 -34.08 -15.84 -6.13
C VAL A 513 -32.90 -14.99 -5.68
N ASN A 514 -33.09 -13.68 -5.58
CA ASN A 514 -32.04 -12.79 -5.10
C ASN A 514 -31.69 -13.13 -3.63
N PRO A 515 -30.46 -13.59 -3.35
CA PRO A 515 -30.03 -13.93 -1.99
C PRO A 515 -30.07 -12.74 -1.03
N LYS A 516 -29.96 -11.50 -1.55
CA LYS A 516 -30.01 -10.27 -0.74
C LYS A 516 -31.40 -10.04 -0.12
N VAL A 517 -32.48 -10.47 -0.77
CA VAL A 517 -33.87 -10.22 -0.35
C VAL A 517 -34.26 -11.04 0.89
N THR A 518 -33.52 -12.11 1.21
CA THR A 518 -33.80 -12.93 2.41
C THR A 518 -33.24 -12.32 3.70
N CYS A 519 -32.43 -11.25 3.64
CA CYS A 519 -31.97 -10.54 4.83
C CYS A 519 -33.07 -9.60 5.35
N SER A 520 -33.66 -9.92 6.50
CA SER A 520 -34.78 -9.17 7.10
C SER A 520 -34.38 -8.04 8.05
N LYS A 521 -33.08 -7.93 8.38
CA LYS A 521 -32.60 -6.96 9.36
C LYS A 521 -32.62 -5.55 8.78
N LYS A 522 -33.30 -4.63 9.47
CA LYS A 522 -33.34 -3.21 9.14
C LYS A 522 -32.48 -2.42 10.13
N TYR A 523 -31.85 -1.37 9.64
CA TYR A 523 -31.03 -0.43 10.38
C TYR A 523 -31.70 0.95 10.38
N HIS A 524 -31.73 1.60 11.53
CA HIS A 524 -32.24 2.96 11.67
C HIS A 524 -31.12 3.94 11.31
N MET A 525 -31.34 4.71 10.25
CA MET A 525 -30.33 5.58 9.66
C MET A 525 -30.76 7.04 9.73
N ALA A 526 -29.81 7.92 10.01
CA ALA A 526 -29.95 9.36 9.89
C ALA A 526 -29.02 9.89 8.81
N THR A 527 -29.59 10.55 7.81
CA THR A 527 -28.84 11.31 6.80
C THR A 527 -28.55 12.70 7.34
N VAL A 528 -27.28 13.08 7.41
CA VAL A 528 -26.81 14.34 8.01
C VAL A 528 -26.02 15.19 7.00
N VAL A 529 -25.93 16.49 7.28
CA VAL A 529 -25.06 17.45 6.58
C VAL A 529 -24.24 18.25 7.58
N PHE A 530 -22.96 18.47 7.24
CA PHE A 530 -22.03 19.28 8.04
C PHE A 530 -22.23 20.79 7.82
N GLN A 531 -22.76 21.16 6.66
CA GLN A 531 -23.04 22.53 6.27
C GLN A 531 -24.26 22.56 5.37
N THR A 532 -25.06 23.64 5.44
CA THR A 532 -26.28 23.78 4.65
C THR A 532 -25.98 23.67 3.16
N GLY A 533 -26.66 22.76 2.46
CA GLY A 533 -26.41 22.48 1.03
C GLY A 533 -25.14 21.65 0.75
N GLY A 534 -24.44 21.21 1.79
CA GLY A 534 -23.28 20.33 1.67
C GLY A 534 -23.63 18.88 1.32
N LYS A 535 -22.59 18.05 1.19
CA LYS A 535 -22.72 16.61 0.94
C LYS A 535 -23.46 15.94 2.11
N GLN A 536 -24.30 14.97 1.76
CA GLN A 536 -25.08 14.17 2.70
C GLN A 536 -24.34 12.89 3.08
N TYR A 537 -24.44 12.50 4.34
CA TYR A 537 -23.81 11.30 4.90
C TYR A 537 -24.79 10.53 5.75
N ASP A 538 -24.79 9.21 5.65
CA ASP A 538 -25.66 8.35 6.46
C ASP A 538 -24.92 7.83 7.69
N TYR A 539 -25.57 7.92 8.85
CA TYR A 539 -25.09 7.43 10.14
C TYR A 539 -26.12 6.49 10.78
N PHE A 540 -25.67 5.50 11.55
CA PHE A 540 -26.56 4.75 12.43
C PHE A 540 -27.17 5.68 13.48
N CYS A 541 -28.45 5.48 13.75
CA CYS A 541 -29.23 6.29 14.67
C CYS A 541 -29.99 5.40 15.64
N ASP A 542 -29.31 4.90 16.67
CA ASP A 542 -29.96 4.11 17.71
C ASP A 542 -30.62 4.99 18.80
N ILE A 543 -30.51 6.32 18.68
CA ILE A 543 -31.03 7.28 19.64
C ILE A 543 -32.49 7.61 19.30
N ALA A 544 -33.38 7.30 20.24
CA ALA A 544 -34.80 7.61 20.11
C ALA A 544 -35.07 9.12 20.12
N GLY A 545 -36.07 9.56 19.34
CA GLY A 545 -36.55 10.94 19.32
C GLY A 545 -35.73 11.91 18.46
N ILE A 546 -34.76 11.43 17.68
CA ILE A 546 -34.10 12.23 16.64
C ILE A 546 -35.02 12.34 15.42
N SER A 547 -35.17 13.55 14.89
CA SER A 547 -35.99 13.87 13.73
C SER A 547 -35.24 14.76 12.72
N ALA A 548 -35.74 14.83 11.49
CA ALA A 548 -35.22 15.78 10.51
C ALA A 548 -35.29 17.22 11.06
N GLY A 549 -34.21 17.97 10.91
CA GLY A 549 -34.00 19.31 11.46
C GLY A 549 -33.24 19.33 12.80
N ASP A 550 -33.11 18.19 13.49
CA ASP A 550 -32.34 18.14 14.74
C ASP A 550 -30.85 18.35 14.49
N LYS A 551 -30.19 18.99 15.46
CA LYS A 551 -28.72 19.02 15.55
C LYS A 551 -28.23 17.86 16.40
N VAL A 552 -27.18 17.19 15.91
CA VAL A 552 -26.61 15.99 16.55
C VAL A 552 -25.09 16.04 16.50
N ILE A 553 -24.44 15.33 17.42
CA ILE A 553 -22.99 15.19 17.46
C ILE A 553 -22.58 13.86 16.82
N VAL A 554 -21.64 13.91 15.88
CA VAL A 554 -21.03 12.74 15.22
C VAL A 554 -19.52 12.76 15.34
N ASN A 555 -18.85 11.62 15.15
CA ASN A 555 -17.39 11.56 15.13
C ASN A 555 -16.83 11.74 13.70
N SER A 556 -16.29 12.93 13.42
CA SER A 556 -15.57 13.25 12.18
C SER A 556 -14.13 12.74 12.26
N PRO A 557 -13.60 12.07 11.21
CA PRO A 557 -12.22 11.58 11.24
C PRO A 557 -11.19 12.71 11.35
N TYR A 558 -11.53 13.93 10.91
CA TYR A 558 -10.61 15.07 10.83
C TYR A 558 -10.79 16.09 11.94
N HIS A 559 -11.95 16.09 12.60
CA HIS A 559 -12.32 17.14 13.57
C HIS A 559 -12.85 16.58 14.90
N GLY A 560 -12.81 15.26 15.08
CA GLY A 560 -13.38 14.61 16.26
C GLY A 560 -14.89 14.85 16.35
N GLU A 561 -15.41 15.11 17.55
CA GLU A 561 -16.83 15.38 17.75
C GLU A 561 -17.26 16.66 17.02
N THR A 562 -18.17 16.50 16.06
CA THR A 562 -18.64 17.59 15.19
C THR A 562 -20.17 17.66 15.24
N GLU A 563 -20.70 18.87 15.37
CA GLU A 563 -22.13 19.14 15.26
C GLU A 563 -22.58 19.12 13.80
N VAL A 564 -23.63 18.36 13.50
CA VAL A 564 -24.22 18.21 12.16
C VAL A 564 -25.74 18.30 12.22
N THR A 565 -26.38 18.60 11.09
CA THR A 565 -27.85 18.70 11.00
C THR A 565 -28.42 17.45 10.34
N VAL A 566 -29.43 16.84 10.96
CA VAL A 566 -30.19 15.71 10.39
C VAL A 566 -31.13 16.23 9.31
N ILE A 567 -31.05 15.66 8.12
CA ILE A 567 -31.89 16.00 6.97
C ILE A 567 -33.01 14.98 6.78
N LYS A 568 -32.75 13.71 7.09
CA LYS A 568 -33.72 12.64 6.89
C LYS A 568 -33.46 11.51 7.88
N ILE A 569 -34.54 10.90 8.37
CA ILE A 569 -34.52 9.61 9.05
C ILE A 569 -35.10 8.55 8.11
N SER A 570 -34.47 7.39 8.05
CA SER A 570 -34.93 6.27 7.23
C SER A 570 -34.58 4.94 7.86
N GLU A 571 -35.39 3.91 7.59
CA GLU A 571 -34.97 2.53 7.77
C GLU A 571 -34.35 2.03 6.47
N LYS A 572 -33.19 1.37 6.57
CA LYS A 572 -32.52 0.73 5.43
C LYS A 572 -32.22 -0.73 5.77
N SER A 573 -32.47 -1.65 4.85
CA SER A 573 -31.88 -2.99 4.92
C SER A 573 -30.39 -2.93 4.60
N GLU A 574 -29.64 -3.99 4.92
CA GLU A 574 -28.21 -4.10 4.55
C GLU A 574 -27.97 -3.91 3.04
N THR A 575 -28.96 -4.22 2.22
CA THR A 575 -28.88 -4.16 0.76
C THR A 575 -29.16 -2.76 0.22
N GLU A 576 -29.69 -1.86 1.05
CA GLU A 576 -29.94 -0.45 0.76
C GLU A 576 -28.81 0.45 1.30
N LEU A 577 -27.81 -0.15 1.95
CA LEU A 577 -26.64 0.54 2.46
C LEU A 577 -25.64 0.84 1.33
N ILE A 578 -25.13 2.06 1.32
CA ILE A 578 -24.13 2.55 0.36
C ILE A 578 -22.74 2.02 0.72
N LEU A 579 -22.47 1.86 2.02
CA LEU A 579 -21.19 1.39 2.56
C LEU A 579 -21.35 -0.01 3.16
N PRO A 580 -20.25 -0.75 3.38
CA PRO A 580 -20.28 -1.91 4.26
C PRO A 580 -20.73 -1.52 5.67
N LEU A 581 -21.42 -2.43 6.36
CA LEU A 581 -22.02 -2.18 7.68
C LEU A 581 -20.99 -1.65 8.69
N GLU A 582 -19.78 -2.21 8.67
CA GLU A 582 -18.67 -1.91 9.55
C GLU A 582 -18.07 -0.50 9.34
N LYS A 583 -18.37 0.13 8.19
CA LYS A 583 -17.89 1.48 7.86
C LYS A 583 -18.88 2.58 8.26
N TYR A 584 -20.11 2.22 8.61
CA TYR A 584 -21.07 3.19 9.11
C TYR A 584 -20.72 3.64 10.52
N LYS A 585 -20.73 4.95 10.71
CA LYS A 585 -20.56 5.59 12.02
C LYS A 585 -21.93 5.80 12.67
N SER A 586 -21.93 5.96 13.98
CA SER A 586 -23.16 6.23 14.75
C SER A 586 -23.26 7.70 15.15
N ILE A 587 -24.49 8.20 15.27
CA ILE A 587 -24.76 9.43 16.00
C ILE A 587 -24.41 9.19 17.47
N LEU A 588 -23.60 10.08 18.06
CA LEU A 588 -23.14 9.94 19.43
C LEU A 588 -24.21 10.41 20.42
N ARG A 589 -24.82 11.56 20.16
CA ARG A 589 -25.86 12.19 20.99
C ARG A 589 -26.58 13.29 20.22
N LYS A 590 -27.74 13.70 20.72
CA LYS A 590 -28.36 14.98 20.34
C LYS A 590 -27.49 16.12 20.85
N ALA A 591 -27.34 17.18 20.04
CA ALA A 591 -26.54 18.36 20.39
C ALA A 591 -27.17 19.15 21.53
#